data_AF-A0A7S8IEG5-F1
#
_entry.id   AF-A0A7S8IEG5-F1
#
_cell.length_a   1.000
_cell.length_b   1.000
_cell.length_c   1.000
_cell.angle_alpha   90.00
_cell.angle_beta   90.00
_cell.angle_gamma   90.00
#
_symmetry.space_group_name_H-M   'P 1'
#
loop_
_entity.id
_entity.type
_entity.pdbx_description
1 polymer ?
#
loop_
_entity_poly.entity_id
_entity_poly.type
_entity_poly.pdbx_seq_one_letter_code
_entity_poly.pdbx_strand_id
1 'polypeptide(L)'
;MGIGLRRSGLGRYQRGTAEDLVALPALFVDLDDPSSDALKRLQDMLPAPSCITFTGGGYHAYWWLEKPLTDMKFARQMLRGLQYVARSDPLSPVQSLRLVGTYNTKPHRNNARCRIVELHDCYHPIEAFNHLLPRQTQPRKRRAPRQTAPRRSGDTLNPFLLQAVADRLIHMGYSGRGDWLSGPCLYPAHHRHDDTHPSFGFNVRSGYGNCYVCGSILLKDICTEIEIHLADFGGLFV
;
A
#
# COMPACT_ATOMS: atom_id res chain seq x y z
N MET A 1 -17.70 7.07 -11.66
CA MET A 1 -17.36 6.46 -12.96
C MET A 1 -16.08 5.67 -12.76
N GLY A 2 -16.05 4.40 -13.20
CA GLY A 2 -14.82 3.60 -13.24
C GLY A 2 -14.25 3.64 -14.65
N ILE A 3 -12.93 3.55 -14.79
CA ILE A 3 -12.26 3.64 -16.10
C ILE A 3 -12.18 2.27 -16.79
N GLY A 4 -12.15 1.19 -16.01
CA GLY A 4 -11.97 -0.16 -16.57
C GLY A 4 -13.24 -0.76 -17.17
N LEU A 5 -13.06 -1.52 -18.26
CA LEU A 5 -14.10 -2.39 -18.82
C LEU A 5 -14.41 -3.50 -17.81
N ARG A 6 -15.68 -3.74 -17.52
CA ARG A 6 -16.13 -4.73 -16.53
C ARG A 6 -16.81 -5.93 -17.21
N ARG A 7 -16.70 -7.12 -16.62
CA ARG A 7 -17.49 -8.30 -17.04
C ARG A 7 -18.98 -8.03 -16.89
N SER A 8 -19.77 -8.52 -17.84
CA SER A 8 -21.24 -8.52 -17.79
C SER A 8 -21.77 -9.60 -16.85
N GLY A 9 -22.99 -9.41 -16.31
CA GLY A 9 -23.72 -10.45 -15.58
C GLY A 9 -23.59 -10.43 -14.05
N LEU A 10 -23.07 -9.35 -13.47
CA LEU A 10 -23.02 -9.19 -12.01
C LEU A 10 -24.42 -8.86 -11.49
N GLY A 11 -24.87 -9.57 -10.45
CA GLY A 11 -26.19 -9.38 -9.88
C GLY A 11 -26.41 -7.94 -9.38
N ARG A 12 -27.67 -7.48 -9.33
CA ARG A 12 -28.07 -6.09 -8.99
C ARG A 12 -27.43 -5.54 -7.69
N TYR A 13 -27.07 -6.41 -6.75
CA TYR A 13 -26.49 -6.05 -5.45
C TYR A 13 -25.02 -6.47 -5.29
N GLN A 14 -24.39 -7.02 -6.33
CA GLN A 14 -23.02 -7.49 -6.29
C GLN A 14 -22.05 -6.34 -6.58
N ARG A 15 -21.27 -5.96 -5.56
CA ARG A 15 -20.16 -5.00 -5.73
C ARG A 15 -19.09 -5.63 -6.61
N GLY A 16 -18.58 -4.83 -7.56
CA GLY A 16 -17.52 -5.26 -8.45
C GLY A 16 -16.19 -5.35 -7.74
N THR A 17 -15.46 -6.42 -8.00
CA THR A 17 -14.09 -6.59 -7.51
C THR A 17 -13.10 -6.33 -8.63
N ALA A 18 -11.81 -6.38 -8.31
CA ALA A 18 -10.75 -6.27 -9.33
C ALA A 18 -10.77 -7.43 -10.34
N GLU A 19 -11.39 -8.56 -9.99
CA GLU A 19 -11.51 -9.74 -10.84
C GLU A 19 -12.56 -9.56 -11.95
N ASP A 20 -13.46 -8.60 -11.74
CA ASP A 20 -14.48 -8.20 -12.71
C ASP A 20 -13.95 -7.19 -13.73
N LEU A 21 -12.75 -6.62 -13.53
CA LEU A 21 -12.10 -5.75 -14.50
C LEU A 21 -11.46 -6.60 -15.60
N VAL A 22 -11.87 -6.34 -16.84
CA VAL A 22 -11.39 -7.01 -18.05
C VAL A 22 -10.21 -6.26 -18.65
N ALA A 23 -10.29 -4.94 -18.67
CA ALA A 23 -9.28 -4.09 -19.28
C ALA A 23 -9.24 -2.71 -18.62
N LEU A 24 -8.05 -2.14 -18.47
CA LEU A 24 -7.84 -0.79 -17.99
C LEU A 24 -7.27 0.07 -19.13
N PRO A 25 -8.07 0.97 -19.74
CA PRO A 25 -7.64 1.77 -20.89
C PRO A 25 -6.78 2.99 -20.52
N ALA A 26 -6.64 3.32 -19.24
CA ALA A 26 -5.84 4.44 -18.80
C ALA A 26 -5.24 4.19 -17.41
N LEU A 27 -4.03 4.69 -17.18
CA LEU A 27 -3.52 4.89 -15.83
C LEU A 27 -4.10 6.19 -15.26
N PHE A 28 -4.22 6.28 -13.95
CA PHE A 28 -4.83 7.43 -13.30
C PHE A 28 -4.33 7.66 -11.88
N VAL A 29 -4.43 8.90 -11.43
CA VAL A 29 -4.21 9.30 -10.02
C VAL A 29 -5.35 10.20 -9.54
N ASP A 30 -5.60 10.18 -8.24
CA ASP A 30 -6.53 11.06 -7.52
C ASP A 30 -5.71 11.75 -6.42
N LEU A 31 -5.57 13.07 -6.55
CA LEU A 31 -4.75 13.91 -5.70
C LEU A 31 -5.66 14.88 -4.96
N ASP A 32 -5.90 14.66 -3.66
CA ASP A 32 -6.73 15.52 -2.79
C ASP A 32 -5.98 16.81 -2.34
N ASP A 33 -5.30 17.49 -3.28
CA ASP A 33 -4.59 18.76 -3.10
C ASP A 33 -5.03 19.75 -4.19
N PRO A 34 -5.80 20.82 -3.88
CA PRO A 34 -6.30 21.77 -4.87
C PRO A 34 -5.29 22.86 -5.26
N SER A 35 -4.07 22.85 -4.71
CA SER A 35 -3.08 23.90 -4.95
C SER A 35 -2.63 23.99 -6.41
N SER A 36 -2.14 25.16 -6.82
CA SER A 36 -1.48 25.32 -8.13
C SER A 36 -0.20 24.48 -8.23
N ASP A 37 0.48 24.25 -7.11
CA ASP A 37 1.68 23.41 -7.06
C ASP A 37 1.34 21.94 -7.36
N ALA A 38 0.20 21.44 -6.88
CA ALA A 38 -0.31 20.12 -7.25
C ALA A 38 -0.58 20.01 -8.75
N LEU A 39 -1.26 21.00 -9.33
CA LEU A 39 -1.50 21.05 -10.76
C LEU A 39 -0.19 21.06 -11.55
N LYS A 40 0.77 21.90 -11.13
CA LYS A 40 2.08 22.02 -11.78
C LYS A 40 2.87 20.71 -11.72
N ARG A 41 2.87 20.03 -10.57
CA ARG A 41 3.48 18.69 -10.44
C ARG A 41 2.90 17.70 -11.45
N LEU A 42 1.58 17.68 -11.65
CA LEU A 42 0.93 16.81 -12.63
C LEU A 42 1.31 17.16 -14.07
N GLN A 43 1.32 18.46 -14.39
CA GLN A 43 1.72 18.96 -15.72
C GLN A 43 3.18 18.61 -16.07
N ASP A 44 4.06 18.62 -15.07
CA ASP A 44 5.49 18.35 -15.25
C ASP A 44 5.85 16.84 -15.24
N MET A 45 4.85 15.95 -15.08
CA MET A 45 5.09 14.51 -15.13
C MET A 45 5.50 14.05 -16.52
N LEU A 46 6.32 13.00 -16.57
CA LEU A 46 6.73 12.35 -17.81
C LEU A 46 6.33 10.86 -17.78
N PRO A 47 5.53 10.37 -18.74
CA PRO A 47 4.86 11.16 -19.79
C PRO A 47 3.85 12.16 -19.22
N ALA A 48 3.55 13.23 -19.97
CA ALA A 48 2.53 14.21 -19.57
C ALA A 48 1.13 13.56 -19.54
N PRO A 49 0.23 13.95 -18.63
CA PRO A 49 -1.13 13.42 -18.60
C PRO A 49 -1.89 13.72 -19.90
N SER A 50 -2.70 12.77 -20.38
CA SER A 50 -3.66 12.99 -21.45
C SER A 50 -4.82 13.89 -21.03
N CYS A 51 -5.21 13.83 -19.75
CA CYS A 51 -6.29 14.66 -19.23
C CYS A 51 -6.08 14.97 -17.75
N ILE A 52 -6.34 16.21 -17.35
CA ILE A 52 -6.38 16.64 -15.96
C ILE A 52 -7.76 17.23 -15.69
N THR A 53 -8.39 16.79 -14.61
CA THR A 53 -9.69 17.29 -14.15
C THR A 53 -9.58 17.83 -12.74
N PHE A 54 -10.19 18.99 -12.49
CA PHE A 54 -10.39 19.52 -11.14
C PHE A 54 -11.70 19.00 -10.59
N THR A 55 -11.68 18.43 -9.38
CA THR A 55 -12.83 17.74 -8.79
C THR A 55 -13.44 18.48 -7.60
N GLY A 56 -13.05 19.73 -7.39
CA GLY A 56 -13.51 20.56 -6.27
C GLY A 56 -12.70 20.40 -5.00
N GLY A 57 -11.82 19.40 -4.96
CA GLY A 57 -10.99 19.09 -3.80
C GLY A 57 -9.52 18.87 -4.09
N GLY A 58 -9.17 18.92 -5.36
CA GLY A 58 -7.95 18.36 -5.89
C GLY A 58 -8.11 18.02 -7.37
N TYR A 59 -7.21 17.19 -7.87
CA TYR A 59 -7.10 16.86 -9.28
C TYR A 59 -7.14 15.36 -9.52
N HIS A 60 -7.81 14.94 -10.58
CA HIS A 60 -7.56 13.62 -11.17
C HIS A 60 -6.79 13.81 -12.46
N ALA A 61 -5.75 13.01 -12.65
CA ALA A 61 -5.01 12.96 -13.91
C ALA A 61 -5.11 11.57 -14.53
N TYR A 62 -5.16 11.53 -15.86
CA TYR A 62 -5.36 10.35 -16.67
C TYR A 62 -4.29 10.28 -17.75
N TRP A 63 -3.76 9.08 -17.97
CA TRP A 63 -2.87 8.74 -19.07
C TRP A 63 -3.52 7.65 -19.89
N TRP A 64 -4.08 8.00 -21.04
CA TRP A 64 -4.70 7.03 -21.93
C TRP A 64 -3.64 6.11 -22.53
N LEU A 65 -3.93 4.83 -22.58
CA LEU A 65 -3.02 3.82 -23.09
C LEU A 65 -3.39 3.46 -24.53
N GLU A 66 -2.39 3.33 -25.40
CA GLU A 66 -2.59 2.84 -26.77
C GLU A 66 -3.23 1.45 -26.79
N LYS A 67 -2.85 0.62 -25.81
CA LYS A 67 -3.42 -0.72 -25.59
C LYS A 67 -3.88 -0.83 -24.13
N PRO A 68 -5.15 -1.18 -23.89
CA PRO A 68 -5.64 -1.39 -22.53
C PRO A 68 -4.87 -2.50 -21.80
N LEU A 69 -4.61 -2.29 -20.50
CA LEU A 69 -4.01 -3.33 -19.65
C LEU A 69 -5.05 -4.37 -19.27
N THR A 70 -4.78 -5.63 -19.59
CA THR A 70 -5.62 -6.77 -19.20
C THR A 70 -5.06 -7.51 -17.99
N ASP A 71 -3.75 -7.41 -17.72
CA ASP A 71 -3.15 -7.90 -16.48
C ASP A 71 -3.37 -6.91 -15.33
N MET A 72 -4.36 -7.19 -14.49
CA MET A 72 -4.71 -6.34 -13.34
C MET A 72 -3.65 -6.35 -12.22
N LYS A 73 -2.78 -7.37 -12.14
CA LYS A 73 -1.65 -7.35 -11.19
C LYS A 73 -0.62 -6.34 -11.65
N PHE A 74 -0.28 -6.36 -12.92
CA PHE A 74 0.63 -5.39 -13.53
C PHE A 74 0.04 -3.97 -13.52
N ALA A 75 -1.24 -3.80 -13.84
CA ALA A 75 -1.93 -2.51 -13.75
C ALA A 75 -1.88 -1.92 -12.33
N ARG A 76 -2.05 -2.75 -11.29
CA ARG A 76 -1.90 -2.31 -9.90
C ARG A 76 -0.47 -1.87 -9.57
N GLN A 77 0.55 -2.54 -10.11
CA GLN A 77 1.94 -2.11 -9.93
C GLN A 77 2.19 -0.76 -10.59
N MET A 78 1.69 -0.55 -11.81
CA MET A 78 1.79 0.72 -12.53
C MET A 78 1.10 1.86 -11.80
N LEU A 79 -0.14 1.67 -11.36
CA LEU A 79 -0.86 2.68 -10.59
C LEU A 79 -0.12 3.02 -9.30
N ARG A 80 0.45 2.04 -8.58
CA ARG A 80 1.24 2.32 -7.36
C ARG A 80 2.50 3.12 -7.63
N GLY A 81 3.26 2.77 -8.67
CA GLY A 81 4.45 3.52 -9.06
C GLY A 81 4.09 4.96 -9.45
N LEU A 82 2.99 5.12 -10.20
CA LEU A 82 2.48 6.42 -10.62
C LEU A 82 2.02 7.27 -9.42
N GLN A 83 1.25 6.69 -8.50
CA GLN A 83 0.78 7.34 -7.27
C GLN A 83 1.95 7.81 -6.39
N TYR A 84 3.00 6.98 -6.29
CA TYR A 84 4.20 7.33 -5.55
C TYR A 84 4.91 8.56 -6.15
N VAL A 85 5.09 8.59 -7.47
CA VAL A 85 5.73 9.73 -8.16
C VAL A 85 4.84 10.98 -8.09
N ALA A 86 3.53 10.83 -8.26
CA ALA A 86 2.56 11.92 -8.19
C ALA A 86 2.32 12.44 -6.75
N ARG A 87 2.84 11.75 -5.73
CA ARG A 87 2.51 11.97 -4.31
C ARG A 87 1.00 11.98 -4.06
N SER A 88 0.29 11.10 -4.75
CA SER A 88 -1.17 10.98 -4.64
C SER A 88 -1.54 9.96 -3.58
N ASP A 89 -2.83 9.96 -3.21
CA ASP A 89 -3.34 8.95 -2.31
C ASP A 89 -3.25 7.55 -2.93
N PRO A 90 -3.10 6.49 -2.10
CA PRO A 90 -3.13 5.12 -2.59
C PRO A 90 -4.51 4.78 -3.17
N LEU A 91 -4.54 4.37 -4.44
CA LEU A 91 -5.79 4.02 -5.13
C LEU A 91 -5.67 2.65 -5.79
N SER A 92 -6.81 2.00 -5.98
CA SER A 92 -6.90 0.71 -6.66
C SER A 92 -7.50 0.88 -8.07
N PRO A 93 -7.25 -0.07 -9.00
CA PRO A 93 -7.85 -0.05 -10.34
C PRO A 93 -9.38 0.02 -10.36
N VAL A 94 -10.05 -0.41 -9.28
CA VAL A 94 -11.52 -0.41 -9.16
C VAL A 94 -12.08 0.89 -8.59
N GLN A 95 -11.23 1.87 -8.30
CA GLN A 95 -11.66 3.12 -7.68
C GLN A 95 -12.65 3.87 -8.59
N SER A 96 -13.73 4.35 -7.97
CA SER A 96 -14.65 5.26 -8.65
C SER A 96 -14.13 6.69 -8.59
N LEU A 97 -13.93 7.29 -9.76
CA LEU A 97 -13.56 8.68 -9.91
C LEU A 97 -14.77 9.56 -10.24
N ARG A 98 -14.60 10.87 -10.04
CA ARG A 98 -15.59 11.91 -10.28
C ARG A 98 -15.75 12.12 -11.77
N LEU A 99 -16.99 12.32 -12.18
CA LEU A 99 -17.36 12.55 -13.58
C LEU A 99 -17.34 14.05 -13.87
N VAL A 100 -16.66 14.44 -14.93
CA VAL A 100 -16.71 15.80 -15.46
C VAL A 100 -18.16 16.24 -15.70
N GLY A 101 -18.48 17.48 -15.36
CA GLY A 101 -19.82 18.04 -15.48
C GLY A 101 -20.72 17.81 -14.25
N THR A 102 -20.37 16.88 -13.36
CA THR A 102 -21.09 16.63 -12.10
C THR A 102 -20.61 17.53 -10.96
N TYR A 103 -21.39 17.61 -9.88
CA TYR A 103 -21.08 18.39 -8.68
C TYR A 103 -20.52 17.51 -7.56
N ASN A 104 -19.44 17.95 -6.91
CA ASN A 104 -18.89 17.26 -5.76
C ASN A 104 -19.63 17.66 -4.47
N THR A 105 -20.51 16.78 -4.01
CA THR A 105 -21.37 16.98 -2.84
C THR A 105 -20.71 16.60 -1.51
N LYS A 106 -19.40 16.25 -1.49
CA LYS A 106 -18.68 16.01 -0.24
C LYS A 106 -18.68 17.28 0.64
N PRO A 107 -18.71 17.14 1.98
CA PRO A 107 -18.55 18.27 2.89
C PRO A 107 -17.31 19.10 2.55
N HIS A 108 -17.39 20.41 2.75
CA HIS A 108 -16.29 21.37 2.48
C HIS A 108 -15.84 21.46 1.02
N ARG A 109 -16.57 20.88 0.06
CA ARG A 109 -16.30 21.02 -1.39
C ARG A 109 -17.23 22.04 -2.07
N ASN A 110 -18.15 22.67 -1.33
CA ASN A 110 -19.05 23.75 -1.78
C ASN A 110 -19.79 23.46 -3.10
N ASN A 111 -20.20 22.20 -3.33
CA ASN A 111 -20.78 21.77 -4.61
C ASN A 111 -19.93 22.19 -5.81
N ALA A 112 -18.61 22.11 -5.70
CA ALA A 112 -17.73 22.46 -6.80
C ALA A 112 -18.00 21.54 -8.01
N ARG A 113 -18.10 22.15 -9.18
CA ARG A 113 -18.31 21.44 -10.44
C ARG A 113 -17.01 20.78 -10.88
N CYS A 114 -17.07 19.48 -11.17
CA CYS A 114 -15.95 18.76 -11.74
C CYS A 114 -15.75 19.21 -13.19
N ARG A 115 -14.54 19.66 -13.54
CA ARG A 115 -14.24 20.23 -14.86
C ARG A 115 -12.90 19.75 -15.38
N ILE A 116 -12.77 19.71 -16.71
CA ILE A 116 -11.48 19.52 -17.37
C ILE A 116 -10.66 20.79 -17.17
N VAL A 117 -9.40 20.62 -16.79
CA VAL A 117 -8.39 21.68 -16.71
C VAL A 117 -7.47 21.59 -17.91
N GLU A 118 -7.07 20.36 -18.27
CA GLU A 118 -6.27 20.09 -19.46
C GLU A 118 -6.76 18.84 -20.19
N LEU A 119 -6.65 18.87 -21.51
CA LEU A 119 -6.99 17.76 -22.39
C LEU A 119 -6.03 17.78 -23.56
N HIS A 120 -5.27 16.69 -23.69
CA HIS A 120 -4.32 16.44 -24.76
C HIS A 120 -4.75 15.16 -25.47
N ASP A 121 -4.86 15.20 -26.80
CA ASP A 121 -5.20 14.02 -27.61
C ASP A 121 -3.97 13.12 -27.79
N CYS A 122 -3.51 12.53 -26.68
CA CYS A 122 -2.33 11.69 -26.66
C CYS A 122 -2.62 10.36 -25.96
N TYR A 123 -2.09 9.30 -26.57
CA TYR A 123 -2.11 7.95 -26.06
C TYR A 123 -0.67 7.51 -25.84
N HIS A 124 -0.44 6.76 -24.77
CA HIS A 124 0.89 6.34 -24.38
C HIS A 124 1.04 4.83 -24.52
N PRO A 125 2.16 4.36 -25.09
CA PRO A 125 2.53 2.96 -24.95
C PRO A 125 2.84 2.69 -23.48
N ILE A 126 2.55 1.49 -22.99
CA ILE A 126 2.75 1.18 -21.57
C ILE A 126 4.23 1.26 -21.17
N GLU A 127 5.12 1.02 -22.13
CA GLU A 127 6.56 1.07 -21.97
C GLU A 127 7.07 2.46 -21.57
N ALA A 128 6.33 3.52 -21.89
CA ALA A 128 6.63 4.88 -21.43
C ALA A 128 6.65 4.98 -19.89
N PHE A 129 5.95 4.09 -19.21
CA PHE A 129 5.83 4.03 -17.75
C PHE A 129 6.78 3.01 -17.11
N ASN A 130 7.68 2.37 -17.88
CA ASN A 130 8.61 1.37 -17.33
C ASN A 130 9.52 1.93 -16.23
N HIS A 131 9.76 3.24 -16.22
CA HIS A 131 10.51 3.92 -15.17
C HIS A 131 9.78 3.93 -13.81
N LEU A 132 8.46 3.72 -13.79
CA LEU A 132 7.64 3.60 -12.59
C LEU A 132 7.67 2.19 -11.98
N LEU A 133 8.14 1.20 -12.76
CA LEU A 133 8.36 -0.13 -12.21
C LEU A 133 9.36 -0.02 -11.06
N PRO A 134 9.18 -0.77 -9.97
CA PRO A 134 10.25 -0.97 -9.01
C PRO A 134 11.46 -1.40 -9.83
N ARG A 135 12.55 -0.62 -9.73
CA ARG A 135 13.80 -0.97 -10.39
C ARG A 135 14.04 -2.41 -10.01
N GLN A 136 14.07 -3.32 -10.99
CA GLN A 136 14.53 -4.67 -10.71
C GLN A 136 15.90 -4.45 -10.10
N THR A 137 16.01 -4.61 -8.78
CA THR A 137 17.29 -4.87 -8.19
C THR A 137 17.73 -6.09 -8.95
N GLN A 138 18.71 -5.93 -9.84
CA GLN A 138 19.46 -7.07 -10.35
C GLN A 138 19.60 -7.98 -9.15
N PRO A 139 19.19 -9.27 -9.22
CA PRO A 139 19.36 -10.17 -8.09
C PRO A 139 20.79 -9.95 -7.67
N ARG A 140 20.99 -9.29 -6.52
CA ARG A 140 22.27 -8.69 -6.12
C ARG A 140 23.26 -9.76 -6.48
N LYS A 141 24.13 -9.56 -7.51
CA LYS A 141 25.06 -10.59 -8.00
C LYS A 141 25.50 -11.29 -6.74
N ARG A 142 25.08 -12.55 -6.54
CA ARG A 142 25.26 -13.25 -5.26
C ARG A 142 26.68 -12.90 -4.88
N ARG A 143 26.85 -12.01 -3.89
CA ARG A 143 28.20 -11.64 -3.49
C ARG A 143 28.79 -12.99 -3.19
N ALA A 144 29.88 -13.35 -3.88
CA ALA A 144 30.62 -14.57 -3.60
C ALA A 144 30.61 -14.72 -2.08
N PRO A 145 30.14 -15.87 -1.54
CA PRO A 145 29.75 -16.01 -0.14
C PRO A 145 30.79 -15.26 0.64
N ARG A 146 30.35 -14.14 1.24
CA ARG A 146 31.23 -13.18 1.89
C ARG A 146 32.11 -14.06 2.75
N GLN A 147 33.40 -14.19 2.41
CA GLN A 147 34.32 -15.00 3.19
C GLN A 147 34.01 -14.60 4.60
N THR A 148 33.55 -15.58 5.38
CA THR A 148 33.03 -15.39 6.72
C THR A 148 34.09 -14.61 7.44
N ALA A 149 33.87 -13.29 7.55
CA ALA A 149 34.51 -12.52 8.59
C ALA A 149 34.19 -13.33 9.86
N PRO A 150 35.20 -13.66 10.68
CA PRO A 150 35.01 -14.54 11.82
C PRO A 150 33.78 -14.06 12.56
N ARG A 151 32.77 -14.94 12.64
CA ARG A 151 31.50 -14.68 13.30
C ARG A 151 31.85 -14.18 14.70
N ARG A 152 31.50 -12.94 15.00
CA ARG A 152 31.41 -12.53 16.40
C ARG A 152 30.29 -13.35 16.98
N SER A 153 30.62 -14.22 17.92
CA SER A 153 29.68 -14.89 18.82
C SER A 153 28.73 -13.82 19.39
N GLY A 154 27.43 -13.92 19.07
CA GLY A 154 26.39 -12.97 19.50
C GLY A 154 25.32 -12.56 18.46
N ASP A 155 25.16 -13.24 17.32
CA ASP A 155 24.23 -12.84 16.24
C ASP A 155 22.93 -13.67 16.16
N THR A 156 22.69 -14.61 17.09
CA THR A 156 21.44 -15.40 17.08
C THR A 156 20.44 -14.78 18.04
N LEU A 157 19.19 -14.56 17.59
CA LEU A 157 18.14 -14.09 18.50
C LEU A 157 17.98 -15.08 19.66
N ASN A 158 17.83 -14.54 20.86
CA ASN A 158 17.71 -15.33 22.06
C ASN A 158 16.44 -16.21 22.02
N PRO A 159 16.56 -17.55 21.94
CA PRO A 159 15.41 -18.44 21.80
C PRO A 159 14.53 -18.45 23.06
N PHE A 160 15.12 -18.24 24.25
CA PHE A 160 14.35 -18.14 25.50
C PHE A 160 13.50 -16.88 25.54
N LEU A 161 14.03 -15.77 25.01
CA LEU A 161 13.26 -14.52 24.88
C LEU A 161 12.09 -14.69 23.88
N LEU A 162 12.34 -15.32 22.73
CA LEU A 162 11.29 -15.59 21.74
C LEU A 162 10.17 -16.46 22.32
N GLN A 163 10.54 -17.49 23.10
CA GLN A 163 9.58 -18.35 23.77
C GLN A 163 8.78 -17.56 24.83
N ALA A 164 9.44 -16.75 25.65
CA ALA A 164 8.76 -15.93 26.66
C ALA A 164 7.75 -14.94 26.06
N VAL A 165 8.10 -14.31 24.93
CA VAL A 165 7.19 -13.43 24.18
C VAL A 165 6.00 -14.23 23.64
N ALA A 166 6.24 -15.40 23.04
CA ALA A 166 5.18 -16.26 22.53
C ALA A 166 4.21 -16.68 23.65
N ASP A 167 4.74 -17.14 24.78
CA ASP A 167 3.95 -17.59 25.93
C ASP A 167 3.09 -16.44 26.49
N ARG A 168 3.66 -15.23 26.60
CA ARG A 168 2.93 -14.04 27.06
C ARG A 168 1.79 -13.66 26.12
N LEU A 169 2.02 -13.67 24.81
CA LEU A 169 0.98 -13.38 23.82
C LEU A 169 -0.13 -14.42 23.85
N ILE A 170 0.19 -15.70 24.03
CA ILE A 170 -0.81 -16.77 24.19
C ILE A 170 -1.66 -16.53 25.45
N HIS A 171 -1.05 -16.14 26.57
CA HIS A 171 -1.78 -15.77 27.80
C HIS A 171 -2.70 -14.56 27.60
N MET A 172 -2.34 -13.64 26.70
CA MET A 172 -3.19 -12.51 26.31
C MET A 172 -4.31 -12.90 25.33
N GLY A 173 -4.46 -14.19 25.00
CA GLY A 173 -5.54 -14.70 24.15
C GLY A 173 -5.21 -14.77 22.66
N TYR A 174 -3.94 -14.64 22.28
CA TYR A 174 -3.53 -14.78 20.88
C TYR A 174 -3.66 -16.22 20.41
N SER A 175 -4.11 -16.38 19.17
CA SER A 175 -4.31 -17.69 18.56
C SER A 175 -3.17 -18.04 17.60
N GLY A 176 -2.70 -19.29 17.67
CA GLY A 176 -1.59 -19.78 16.84
C GLY A 176 -2.03 -20.50 15.56
N ARG A 177 -1.33 -20.24 14.45
CA ARG A 177 -1.34 -21.05 13.22
C ARG A 177 0.07 -21.15 12.65
N GLY A 178 0.66 -22.34 12.70
CA GLY A 178 2.05 -22.55 12.28
C GLY A 178 3.01 -21.72 13.13
N ASP A 179 3.93 -21.00 12.48
CA ASP A 179 4.93 -20.17 13.16
C ASP A 179 4.39 -18.78 13.60
N TRP A 180 3.07 -18.53 13.48
CA TRP A 180 2.46 -17.23 13.73
C TRP A 180 1.43 -17.27 14.86
N LEU A 181 1.53 -16.30 15.77
CA LEU A 181 0.49 -15.92 16.71
C LEU A 181 -0.25 -14.70 16.16
N SER A 182 -1.58 -14.64 16.32
CA SER A 182 -2.41 -13.53 15.85
C SER A 182 -3.40 -13.09 16.92
N GLY A 183 -3.58 -11.78 17.06
CA GLY A 183 -4.43 -11.17 18.07
C GLY A 183 -4.62 -9.67 17.83
N PRO A 184 -5.28 -8.97 18.78
CA PRO A 184 -5.35 -7.52 18.81
C PRO A 184 -3.95 -6.88 18.77
N CYS A 185 -3.85 -5.66 18.30
CA CYS A 185 -2.64 -4.87 18.23
C CYS A 185 -2.17 -4.53 19.64
N LEU A 186 -0.85 -4.53 19.82
CA LEU A 186 -0.23 -4.08 21.04
C LEU A 186 -0.39 -2.55 21.27
N TYR A 187 -0.81 -1.81 20.24
CA TYR A 187 -1.06 -0.36 20.31
C TYR A 187 -2.51 -0.03 19.93
N PRO A 188 -3.51 -0.41 20.74
CA PRO A 188 -4.92 -0.31 20.37
C PRO A 188 -5.37 1.15 20.17
N ALA A 189 -4.73 2.12 20.85
CA ALA A 189 -4.96 3.55 20.67
C ALA A 189 -4.67 4.06 19.23
N HIS A 190 -3.88 3.34 18.44
CA HIS A 190 -3.62 3.68 17.04
C HIS A 190 -4.77 3.21 16.10
N HIS A 191 -5.77 2.51 16.64
CA HIS A 191 -6.86 1.91 15.90
C HIS A 191 -8.19 2.63 16.16
N ARG A 192 -8.99 2.83 15.11
CA ARG A 192 -10.26 3.58 15.15
C ARG A 192 -11.33 2.98 16.09
N HIS A 193 -11.19 1.72 16.46
CA HIS A 193 -12.10 0.98 17.35
C HIS A 193 -11.35 0.24 18.46
N ASP A 194 -10.20 0.77 18.90
CA ASP A 194 -9.38 0.18 19.98
C ASP A 194 -8.97 -1.28 19.73
N ASP A 195 -8.86 -1.62 18.44
CA ASP A 195 -8.50 -2.92 17.91
C ASP A 195 -9.23 -4.15 18.49
N THR A 196 -10.56 -4.07 18.57
CA THR A 196 -11.42 -5.21 18.99
C THR A 196 -11.36 -6.44 18.08
N HIS A 197 -10.62 -6.39 16.96
CA HIS A 197 -10.43 -7.49 16.03
C HIS A 197 -8.94 -7.77 15.79
N PRO A 198 -8.54 -9.04 15.54
CA PRO A 198 -7.14 -9.37 15.31
C PRO A 198 -6.54 -8.62 14.12
N SER A 199 -5.53 -7.80 14.37
CA SER A 199 -4.84 -7.02 13.34
C SER A 199 -3.32 -7.19 13.37
N PHE A 200 -2.78 -7.80 14.43
CA PHE A 200 -1.37 -8.00 14.67
C PHE A 200 -0.99 -9.48 14.65
N GLY A 201 0.19 -9.76 14.09
CA GLY A 201 0.78 -11.08 14.04
C GLY A 201 2.23 -11.07 14.51
N PHE A 202 2.62 -12.09 15.28
CA PHE A 202 3.99 -12.31 15.76
C PHE A 202 4.52 -13.65 15.26
N ASN A 203 5.71 -13.66 14.68
CA ASN A 203 6.38 -14.88 14.22
C ASN A 203 7.35 -15.40 15.29
N VAL A 204 7.07 -16.59 15.84
CA VAL A 204 7.79 -17.14 17.00
C VAL A 204 9.23 -17.58 16.69
N ARG A 205 9.59 -17.75 15.41
CA ARG A 205 10.94 -18.18 15.00
C ARG A 205 11.87 -17.03 14.68
N SER A 206 11.32 -15.93 14.16
CA SER A 206 12.09 -14.76 13.71
C SER A 206 11.96 -13.55 14.64
N GLY A 207 11.01 -13.58 15.58
CA GLY A 207 10.69 -12.42 16.43
C GLY A 207 10.02 -11.26 15.68
N TYR A 208 9.60 -11.50 14.44
CA TYR A 208 9.04 -10.46 13.58
C TYR A 208 7.57 -10.20 13.93
N GLY A 209 7.24 -8.95 14.28
CA GLY A 209 5.88 -8.48 14.51
C GLY A 209 5.37 -7.65 13.34
N ASN A 210 4.10 -7.81 12.97
CA ASN A 210 3.44 -7.00 11.96
C ASN A 210 1.97 -6.76 12.26
N CYS A 211 1.57 -5.50 12.28
CA CYS A 211 0.19 -5.04 12.35
C CYS A 211 -0.25 -4.43 11.00
N TYR A 212 -1.48 -4.68 10.57
CA TYR A 212 -2.01 -4.11 9.32
C TYR A 212 -2.14 -2.58 9.33
N VAL A 213 -2.21 -1.97 10.53
CA VAL A 213 -2.31 -0.51 10.71
C VAL A 213 -0.97 0.08 11.13
N CYS A 214 -0.32 -0.47 12.18
CA CYS A 214 0.93 0.08 12.71
C CYS A 214 2.19 -0.32 11.90
N GLY A 215 2.09 -1.31 11.01
CA GLY A 215 3.23 -1.83 10.25
C GLY A 215 4.09 -2.79 11.06
N SER A 216 5.39 -2.84 10.74
CA SER A 216 6.36 -3.72 11.41
C SER A 216 6.69 -3.23 12.82
N ILE A 217 6.67 -4.14 13.79
CA ILE A 217 6.98 -3.87 15.19
C ILE A 217 8.19 -4.73 15.57
N LEU A 218 9.25 -4.09 16.11
CA LEU A 218 10.49 -4.79 16.44
C LEU A 218 10.31 -5.59 17.74
N LEU A 219 11.05 -6.72 17.85
CA LEU A 219 11.00 -7.59 19.03
C LEU A 219 11.24 -6.83 20.34
N LYS A 220 12.20 -5.90 20.37
CA LYS A 220 12.48 -5.08 21.56
C LYS A 220 11.27 -4.22 21.98
N ASP A 221 10.51 -3.70 21.01
CA ASP A 221 9.37 -2.82 21.25
C ASP A 221 8.17 -3.65 21.69
N ILE A 222 8.01 -4.86 21.13
CA ILE A 222 7.07 -5.88 21.62
C ILE A 222 7.37 -6.22 23.08
N CYS A 223 8.63 -6.51 23.42
CA CYS A 223 9.03 -6.81 24.80
C CYS A 223 8.69 -5.68 25.76
N THR A 224 8.95 -4.42 25.37
CA THR A 224 8.56 -3.26 26.18
C THR A 224 7.05 -3.21 26.41
N GLU A 225 6.25 -3.42 25.38
CA GLU A 225 4.79 -3.28 25.45
C GLU A 225 4.12 -4.41 26.25
N ILE A 226 4.67 -5.62 26.22
CA ILE A 226 4.14 -6.77 27.00
C ILE A 226 4.85 -6.99 28.34
N GLU A 227 5.64 -6.00 28.77
CA GLU A 227 6.36 -5.95 30.05
C GLU A 227 7.38 -7.11 30.26
N ILE A 228 8.10 -7.47 29.20
CA ILE A 228 9.23 -8.42 29.25
C ILE A 228 10.54 -7.64 29.27
N HIS A 229 11.32 -7.80 30.34
CA HIS A 229 12.65 -7.19 30.45
C HIS A 229 13.72 -8.06 29.78
N LEU A 230 14.41 -7.50 28.78
CA LEU A 230 15.44 -8.21 28.02
C LEU A 230 16.58 -8.77 28.90
N ALA A 231 16.91 -8.09 30.00
CA ALA A 231 17.98 -8.46 30.91
C ALA A 231 17.75 -9.83 31.57
N ASP A 232 16.49 -10.17 31.86
CA ASP A 232 16.11 -11.41 32.55
C ASP A 232 16.42 -12.66 31.71
N PHE A 233 16.55 -12.47 30.39
CA PHE A 233 16.82 -13.54 29.45
C PHE A 233 18.27 -13.51 28.93
N GLY A 234 19.11 -12.56 29.35
CA GLY A 234 20.48 -12.42 28.85
C GLY A 234 20.61 -11.56 27.59
N GLY A 235 19.58 -10.76 27.27
CA GLY A 235 19.58 -9.82 26.14
C GLY A 235 18.90 -10.35 24.88
N LEU A 236 18.90 -9.49 23.85
CA LEU A 236 18.20 -9.76 22.58
C LEU A 236 18.87 -10.86 21.74
N PHE A 237 20.18 -11.05 21.92
CA PHE A 237 20.98 -12.01 21.18
C PHE A 237 21.81 -12.89 22.12
N VAL A 238 22.14 -14.10 21.65
CA VAL A 238 23.01 -15.09 22.30
C VAL A 238 24.17 -15.49 21.37
#